data_AF-F4N7Y4-F1
#
_entry.id   AF-F4N7Y4-F1
#
_cell.length_a   1.000
_cell.length_b   1.000
_cell.length_c   1.000
_cell.angle_alpha   90.00
_cell.angle_beta   90.00
_cell.angle_gamma   90.00
#
_symmetry.space_group_name_H-M   'P 1'
#
loop_
_entity.id
_entity.type
_entity.pdbx_description
1 polymer ?
#
loop_
_entity_poly.entity_id
_entity_poly.type
_entity_poly.pdbx_seq_one_letter_code
_entity_poly.pdbx_strand_id
1 'polypeptide(L)' 'MDRIQAGDVLVTDMTDPDWEPIMKKASAIVTNRGGRTCHAAIIARELGIPAVVGCGNATDILKEGQM' A
#
# COMPACT_ATOMS: atom_id res chain seq x y z
N MET A 1 -2.06 13.07 -8.69
CA MET A 1 -1.90 11.74 -8.05
C MET A 1 -3.31 11.26 -7.68
N ASP A 2 -4.11 10.86 -8.68
CA ASP A 2 -5.54 10.54 -8.49
C ASP A 2 -5.92 9.30 -9.31
N ARG A 3 -5.26 8.17 -9.04
CA ARG A 3 -5.57 6.90 -9.75
C ARG A 3 -6.15 5.81 -8.86
N ILE A 4 -5.96 5.88 -7.54
CA ILE A 4 -6.52 4.90 -6.60
C ILE A 4 -8.01 5.19 -6.40
N GLN A 5 -8.83 4.21 -6.70
CA GLN A 5 -10.26 4.16 -6.45
C GLN A 5 -10.59 3.23 -5.28
N ALA A 6 -11.81 3.34 -4.76
CA ALA A 6 -12.28 2.43 -3.74
C ALA A 6 -12.26 0.99 -4.28
N GLY A 7 -11.60 0.08 -3.56
CA GLY A 7 -11.42 -1.30 -3.98
C GLY A 7 -10.01 -1.61 -4.50
N ASP A 8 -9.23 -0.61 -4.90
CA ASP A 8 -7.89 -0.83 -5.43
C ASP A 8 -6.88 -1.20 -4.35
N VAL A 9 -5.91 -2.04 -4.73
CA VAL A 9 -4.74 -2.35 -3.90
C VAL A 9 -3.63 -1.35 -4.20
N LEU A 10 -3.15 -0.65 -3.17
CA LEU A 10 -2.00 0.24 -3.31
C LEU A 10 -0.71 -0.59 -3.33
N VAL A 11 0.00 -0.59 -4.45
CA VAL A 11 1.33 -1.19 -4.60
C VAL A 11 2.36 -0.09 -4.77
N THR A 12 3.35 -0.01 -3.89
CA THR A 12 4.41 1.02 -3.94
C THR A 12 5.72 0.52 -3.32
N ASP A 13 6.81 1.27 -3.46
CA ASP A 13 8.09 0.90 -2.86
C ASP A 13 8.09 1.11 -1.34
N MET A 14 7.61 2.28 -0.91
CA MET A 14 7.44 2.69 0.49
C MET A 14 6.33 3.75 0.58
N THR A 15 5.82 4.01 1.80
CA THR A 15 4.90 5.11 2.07
C THR A 15 5.45 6.01 3.17
N ASP A 16 5.00 7.26 3.16
CA ASP A 16 5.23 8.30 4.17
C ASP A 16 3.89 9.01 4.47
N PRO A 17 3.82 9.93 5.45
CA PRO A 17 2.57 10.57 5.85
C PRO A 17 1.80 11.27 4.72
N ASP A 18 2.46 11.72 3.65
CA ASP A 18 1.78 12.38 2.53
C ASP A 18 0.89 11.42 1.73
N TRP A 19 1.08 10.10 1.92
CA TRP A 19 0.26 9.06 1.30
C TRP A 19 -1.06 8.80 2.03
N GLU A 20 -1.29 9.37 3.22
CA GLU A 20 -2.50 9.13 4.02
C GLU A 20 -3.82 9.28 3.22
N PRO A 21 -4.03 10.33 2.39
CA PRO A 21 -5.27 10.48 1.64
C PRO A 21 -5.48 9.35 0.62
N ILE A 22 -4.40 8.80 0.07
CA ILE A 22 -4.42 7.71 -0.90
C ILE A 22 -4.67 6.38 -0.18
N MET A 23 -3.99 6.14 0.94
CA MET A 23 -4.13 4.93 1.76
C MET A 23 -5.56 4.77 2.29
N LYS A 24 -6.24 5.87 2.63
CA LYS A 24 -7.66 5.87 3.06
C LYS A 24 -8.63 5.37 1.98
N LYS A 25 -8.25 5.42 0.70
CA LYS A 25 -9.07 4.91 -0.42
C LYS A 25 -8.76 3.45 -0.77
N ALA A 26 -7.59 2.95 -0.40
CA ALA A 26 -7.12 1.62 -0.78
C ALA A 26 -7.83 0.51 0.01
N SER A 27 -8.08 -0.63 -0.64
CA SER A 27 -8.63 -1.84 -0.01
C SER A 27 -7.55 -2.71 0.66
N ALA A 28 -6.29 -2.57 0.22
CA ALA A 28 -5.13 -3.24 0.78
C ALA A 28 -3.85 -2.47 0.41
N ILE A 29 -2.75 -2.75 1.11
CA ILE A 29 -1.45 -2.11 0.88
C ILE A 29 -0.35 -3.16 0.68
N VAL A 30 0.46 -2.99 -0.37
CA VAL A 30 1.62 -3.81 -0.66
C VAL A 30 2.83 -2.91 -0.81
N THR A 31 3.89 -3.17 -0.04
CA THR A 31 5.16 -2.43 -0.19
C THR A 31 6.37 -3.32 -0.41
N ASN A 32 7.29 -2.87 -1.25
CA ASN A 32 8.59 -3.54 -1.42
C ASN A 32 9.41 -3.50 -0.14
N ARG A 33 9.40 -2.37 0.56
CA ARG A 33 10.21 -2.14 1.76
C ARG A 33 9.35 -1.91 2.99
N GLY A 34 9.93 -2.19 4.14
CA GLY A 34 9.30 -2.02 5.44
C GLY A 34 9.26 -3.31 6.24
N GLY A 35 8.81 -3.18 7.48
CA GLY A 35 8.66 -4.28 8.42
C GLY A 35 7.45 -4.05 9.31
N ARG A 36 7.32 -4.83 10.38
CA ARG A 36 6.12 -4.85 11.23
C ARG A 36 5.72 -3.48 11.81
N THR A 37 6.65 -2.55 11.92
CA THR A 37 6.50 -1.21 12.52
C THR A 37 6.73 -0.07 11.53
N CYS A 38 6.74 -0.33 10.22
CA CYS A 38 6.85 0.76 9.24
C CYS A 38 5.53 1.52 9.11
N HIS A 39 5.59 2.69 8.47
CA HIS A 39 4.44 3.55 8.23
C HIS A 39 3.25 2.78 7.60
N ALA A 40 3.48 2.07 6.48
CA ALA A 40 2.45 1.26 5.83
C ALA A 40 1.78 0.24 6.76
N ALA A 41 2.57 -0.47 7.59
CA ALA A 41 2.05 -1.50 8.49
C ALA A 41 1.23 -0.91 9.64
N ILE A 42 1.60 0.26 10.16
CA ILE A 42 0.89 0.94 11.24
C ILE A 42 -0.44 1.48 10.72
N ILE A 43 -0.40 2.29 9.66
CA ILE A 43 -1.61 2.94 9.13
C ILE A 43 -2.60 1.91 8.58
N ALA A 44 -2.15 0.82 7.94
CA ALA A 44 -3.06 -0.23 7.48
C ALA A 44 -3.88 -0.84 8.63
N ARG A 45 -3.28 -1.02 9.82
CA ARG A 45 -3.97 -1.51 11.01
C ARG A 45 -4.98 -0.50 11.57
N GLU A 46 -4.63 0.79 11.55
CA GLU A 46 -5.53 1.86 11.96
C GLU A 46 -6.74 1.98 11.02
N LEU A 47 -6.51 1.78 9.72
CA LEU A 47 -7.56 1.78 8.70
C LEU A 47 -8.36 0.47 8.64
N GLY A 48 -7.91 -0.59 9.33
CA GLY A 48 -8.55 -1.90 9.31
C GLY A 48 -8.42 -2.65 7.98
N ILE A 49 -7.41 -2.34 7.17
CA ILE A 49 -7.16 -2.97 5.87
C ILE A 49 -5.93 -3.89 5.92
N PRO A 50 -5.90 -4.98 5.13
CA PRO A 50 -4.75 -5.86 5.05
C PRO A 50 -3.53 -5.16 4.45
N ALA A 51 -2.34 -5.52 4.95
CA ALA A 51 -1.08 -5.07 4.38
C ALA A 51 -0.01 -6.17 4.33
N VAL A 52 0.74 -6.19 3.23
CA VAL A 52 1.96 -7.00 3.05
C VAL A 52 3.13 -6.06 2.81
N VAL A 53 4.13 -6.13 3.68
CA VAL A 53 5.28 -5.22 3.67
C VAL A 53 6.57 -6.01 3.53
N GLY A 54 7.59 -5.41 2.90
CA GLY A 54 8.89 -6.06 2.72
C GLY A 54 8.91 -7.08 1.57
N CYS A 55 8.12 -6.85 0.52
CA CYS A 55 7.99 -7.78 -0.62
C CYS A 55 9.24 -7.83 -1.53
N GLY A 56 10.16 -6.89 -1.41
CA GLY A 56 11.35 -6.78 -2.26
C GLY A 56 11.07 -6.13 -3.62
N ASN A 57 10.22 -6.73 -4.47
CA ASN A 57 10.04 -6.34 -5.87
C ASN A 57 8.57 -6.39 -6.35
N ALA A 58 7.61 -6.18 -5.47
CA ALA A 58 6.19 -6.16 -5.82
C ALA A 58 5.85 -5.13 -6.91
N THR A 59 6.48 -3.95 -6.90
CA THR A 59 6.27 -2.92 -7.95
C THR A 59 6.74 -3.35 -9.34
N ASP A 60 7.67 -4.31 -9.42
CA ASP A 60 8.20 -4.79 -10.69
C ASP A 60 7.33 -5.92 -11.25
N ILE A 61 6.81 -6.76 -10.36
CA ILE A 61 5.99 -7.94 -10.69
C ILE A 61 4.55 -7.53 -11.01
N LEU A 62 3.93 -6.74 -10.15
CA LEU A 62 2.51 -6.39 -10.25
C LEU A 62 2.29 -5.26 -11.25
N LYS A 63 1.27 -5.40 -12.09
CA LYS A 63 0.90 -4.38 -13.10
C LYS A 63 -0.40 -3.69 -12.75
N GLU A 64 -0.52 -2.43 -13.13
CA GLU A 64 -1.76 -1.65 -12.95
C GLU A 64 -2.93 -2.36 -13.67
N GLY A 65 -4.06 -2.50 -12.97
CA GLY A 65 -5.24 -3.19 -13.50
C GLY A 65 -5.16 -4.73 -13.52
N GLN A 66 -4.09 -5.33 -12.99
CA GLN A 66 -4.00 -6.78 -12.83
C GLN A 66 -5.01 -7.28 -11.80
N MET A 67 -5.71 -8.38 -12.14
CA MET A 67 -6.65 -9.08 -11.26
C MET A 67 -5.99 -10.30 -10.61
#